data_AF-A0A9J7XC57-F1
#
_entry.id   AF-A0A9J7XC57-F1
#
_cell.length_a   1.000
_cell.length_b   1.000
_cell.length_c   1.000
_cell.angle_alpha   90.00
_cell.angle_beta   90.00
_cell.angle_gamma   90.00
#
_symmetry.space_group_name_H-M   'P 1'
#
loop_
_entity.id
_entity.type
_entity.pdbx_description
1 polymer ?
#
loop_
_entity_poly.entity_id
_entity_poly.type
_entity_poly.pdbx_seq_one_letter_code
_entity_poly.pdbx_strand_id
1 'polypeptide(L)'
;MFICHFCNNESSTILSFVQHVKLHRNVPKSGFRCAVPDCPHIFTKFSSLKSHIYRNHREHHQSAAKEHQAQMCDKTFKCHVDFCEVQCGTLTQLLSHLKSHIQSGLEIRCPFGCNRTFKGMSNLEEIKLAISSSLPGLSDETLQKFIHGLSVIGVETKDDLQYVKEEDLMEFLRPIQCRKLLNAWKNEEQSSCSTPQRSSRQVLSDISSPGSESSSSTPSRSTACFSASCAWAETFKVPWEVMPSEIKLAIANKKRPSPADRRKLVRMLVDNMQKHEVNPSKAQCQIVVQNIVKQYPDSFADVLSDGTKIGSGYASLLLQVKTRVEHVNRNNTLARRRKERLRSSCRTISQSSRRLADQYGCVSWQPEEFPSGENDDTLEEKRK
;
A
#
# COMPACT_ATOMS: atom_id res chain seq x y z
N MET A 1 -31.58 2.39 1.31
CA MET A 1 -31.02 1.86 0.05
C MET A 1 -29.67 2.51 -0.19
N PHE A 2 -28.65 1.75 -0.59
CA PHE A 2 -27.31 2.26 -0.86
C PHE A 2 -27.05 2.23 -2.37
N ILE A 3 -26.71 3.38 -2.97
CA ILE A 3 -26.61 3.51 -4.43
C ILE A 3 -25.14 3.56 -4.85
N CYS A 4 -24.76 2.72 -5.81
CA CYS A 4 -23.44 2.75 -6.42
C CYS A 4 -23.28 3.94 -7.36
N HIS A 5 -22.33 4.83 -7.07
CA HIS A 5 -22.02 5.97 -7.93
C HIS A 5 -21.53 5.59 -9.34
N PHE A 6 -20.99 4.39 -9.53
CA PHE A 6 -20.47 3.97 -10.83
C PHE A 6 -21.54 3.48 -11.78
N CYS A 7 -22.57 2.80 -11.29
CA CYS A 7 -23.55 2.12 -12.16
C CYS A 7 -24.98 2.24 -11.68
N ASN A 8 -25.24 3.12 -10.71
CA ASN A 8 -26.53 3.37 -10.07
C ASN A 8 -27.23 2.09 -9.55
N ASN A 9 -26.46 1.03 -9.30
CA ASN A 9 -27.03 -0.20 -8.73
C ASN A 9 -27.43 0.04 -7.28
N GLU A 10 -28.65 -0.35 -6.95
CA GLU A 10 -29.18 -0.23 -5.61
C GLU A 10 -28.85 -1.49 -4.80
N SER A 11 -28.40 -1.29 -3.58
CA SER A 11 -28.10 -2.35 -2.64
C SER A 11 -28.96 -2.16 -1.40
N SER A 12 -29.67 -3.22 -1.02
CA SER A 12 -30.51 -3.25 0.18
C SER A 12 -29.70 -3.14 1.47
N THR A 13 -28.47 -3.68 1.48
CA THR A 13 -27.57 -3.65 2.65
C THR A 13 -26.25 -2.97 2.34
N ILE A 14 -25.61 -2.42 3.39
CA ILE A 14 -24.29 -1.80 3.25
C ILE A 14 -23.20 -2.83 2.90
N LEU A 15 -23.40 -4.10 3.28
CA LEU A 15 -22.51 -5.21 2.95
C LEU A 15 -22.60 -5.57 1.47
N SER A 16 -23.80 -5.71 0.90
CA SER A 16 -23.97 -5.96 -0.53
C SER A 16 -23.45 -4.79 -1.36
N PHE A 17 -23.63 -3.54 -0.89
CA PHE A 17 -23.03 -2.36 -1.50
C PHE A 17 -21.49 -2.46 -1.54
N VAL A 18 -20.83 -2.76 -0.42
CA VAL A 18 -19.35 -2.86 -0.38
C VAL A 18 -18.86 -4.01 -1.26
N GLN A 19 -19.57 -5.14 -1.30
CA GLN A 19 -19.25 -6.27 -2.19
C GLN A 19 -19.39 -5.89 -3.67
N HIS A 20 -20.46 -5.18 -4.02
CA HIS A 20 -20.69 -4.67 -5.37
C HIS A 20 -19.60 -3.67 -5.79
N VAL A 21 -19.25 -2.69 -4.94
CA VAL A 21 -18.24 -1.67 -5.26
C VAL A 21 -16.83 -2.27 -5.42
N LYS A 22 -16.58 -3.46 -4.87
CA LYS A 22 -15.34 -4.21 -5.09
C LYS A 22 -15.12 -4.55 -6.58
N LEU A 23 -16.19 -4.69 -7.37
CA LEU A 23 -16.11 -4.91 -8.83
C LEU A 23 -15.51 -3.71 -9.56
N HIS A 24 -15.75 -2.50 -9.04
CA HIS A 24 -15.27 -1.24 -9.62
C HIS A 24 -13.86 -0.86 -9.15
N ARG A 25 -13.13 -1.78 -8.48
CA ARG A 25 -11.81 -1.49 -7.91
C ARG A 25 -10.79 -0.98 -8.94
N ASN A 26 -10.94 -1.41 -10.20
CA ASN A 26 -10.00 -1.12 -11.27
C ASN A 26 -10.48 -0.02 -12.23
N VAL A 27 -11.60 0.65 -11.93
CA VAL A 27 -12.07 1.76 -12.77
C VAL A 27 -11.09 2.94 -12.64
N PRO A 28 -10.44 3.38 -13.74
CA PRO A 28 -9.46 4.45 -13.67
C PRO A 28 -10.08 5.77 -13.20
N LYS A 29 -9.32 6.53 -12.39
CA LYS A 29 -9.53 7.97 -12.09
C LYS A 29 -10.87 8.38 -11.47
N SER A 30 -11.63 7.48 -10.87
CA SER A 30 -12.93 7.81 -10.28
C SER A 30 -12.93 7.58 -8.77
N GLY A 31 -13.34 8.60 -8.00
CA GLY A 31 -13.37 8.55 -6.55
C GLY A 31 -14.50 7.66 -6.02
N PHE A 32 -14.17 6.74 -5.12
CA PHE A 32 -15.12 5.92 -4.37
C PHE A 32 -15.87 6.79 -3.34
N ARG A 33 -17.13 7.12 -3.61
CA ARG A 33 -18.00 7.88 -2.69
C ARG A 33 -18.66 6.97 -1.66
N CYS A 34 -18.80 7.44 -0.43
CA CYS A 34 -19.62 6.76 0.59
C CYS A 34 -21.10 6.80 0.20
N ALA A 35 -21.80 5.67 0.27
CA ALA A 35 -23.24 5.58 -0.04
C ALA A 35 -24.15 5.84 1.16
N VAL A 36 -23.59 6.15 2.34
CA VAL A 36 -24.38 6.53 3.51
C VAL A 36 -24.86 7.98 3.32
N PRO A 37 -26.17 8.26 3.49
CA PRO A 37 -26.71 9.62 3.48
C PRO A 37 -25.90 10.54 4.42
N ASP A 38 -25.69 11.78 4.02
CA ASP A 38 -24.96 12.81 4.77
C ASP A 38 -23.46 12.55 5.02
N CYS A 39 -22.86 11.55 4.36
CA CYS A 39 -21.42 11.33 4.38
C CYS A 39 -20.71 11.93 3.13
N PRO A 40 -19.95 13.04 3.25
CA PRO A 40 -19.34 13.70 2.09
C PRO A 40 -18.02 13.04 1.63
N HIS A 41 -17.61 11.91 2.21
CA HIS A 41 -16.30 11.35 1.98
C HIS A 41 -16.16 10.63 0.63
N ILE A 42 -15.10 11.00 -0.10
CA ILE A 42 -14.68 10.40 -1.36
C ILE A 42 -13.26 9.86 -1.20
N PHE A 43 -13.01 8.64 -1.68
CA PHE A 43 -11.75 7.94 -1.52
C PHE A 43 -11.14 7.59 -2.88
N THR A 44 -9.83 7.65 -3.01
CA THR A 44 -9.12 7.22 -4.23
C THR A 44 -8.91 5.71 -4.30
N LYS A 45 -9.12 5.00 -3.18
CA LYS A 45 -8.90 3.55 -3.08
C LYS A 45 -10.10 2.89 -2.40
N PHE A 46 -10.51 1.72 -2.95
CA PHE A 46 -11.56 0.89 -2.36
C PHE A 46 -11.29 0.48 -0.91
N SER A 47 -10.02 0.18 -0.56
CA SER A 47 -9.64 -0.20 0.81
C SER A 47 -9.91 0.91 1.83
N SER A 48 -9.73 2.17 1.43
CA SER A 48 -10.02 3.35 2.25
C SER A 48 -11.52 3.53 2.45
N LEU A 49 -12.32 3.39 1.38
CA LEU A 49 -13.78 3.39 1.47
C LEU A 49 -14.27 2.29 2.42
N LYS A 50 -13.80 1.05 2.24
CA LYS A 50 -14.17 -0.08 3.09
C LYS A 50 -13.83 0.21 4.56
N SER A 51 -12.60 0.66 4.84
CA SER A 51 -12.18 0.95 6.22
C SER A 51 -13.01 2.06 6.87
N HIS A 52 -13.36 3.09 6.10
CA HIS A 52 -14.24 4.16 6.55
C HIS A 52 -15.64 3.65 6.89
N ILE A 53 -16.28 2.91 5.99
CA ILE A 53 -17.63 2.37 6.20
C ILE A 53 -17.69 1.51 7.48
N TYR A 54 -16.74 0.60 7.67
CA TYR A 54 -16.72 -0.29 8.83
C TYR A 54 -16.45 0.42 10.17
N ARG A 55 -15.80 1.58 10.15
CA ARG A 55 -15.40 2.31 11.37
C ARG A 55 -16.37 3.43 11.73
N ASN A 56 -16.87 4.14 10.73
CA ASN A 56 -17.64 5.37 10.90
C ASN A 56 -19.14 5.15 10.75
N HIS A 57 -19.58 4.04 10.17
CA HIS A 57 -20.99 3.74 9.92
C HIS A 57 -21.38 2.38 10.54
N ARG A 58 -20.91 2.13 11.77
CA ARG A 58 -21.13 0.86 12.50
C ARG A 58 -22.61 0.61 12.80
N GLU A 59 -23.40 1.66 12.97
CA GLU A 59 -24.85 1.58 13.19
C GLU A 59 -25.58 0.99 11.98
N HIS A 60 -25.17 1.35 10.76
CA HIS A 60 -25.69 0.76 9.51
C HIS A 60 -25.21 -0.68 9.26
N HIS A 61 -24.21 -1.15 10.01
CA HIS A 61 -23.76 -2.54 10.01
C HIS A 61 -24.51 -3.38 11.05
N GLN A 62 -24.98 -2.78 12.15
CA GLN A 62 -25.67 -3.47 13.24
C GLN A 62 -27.16 -3.72 12.96
N SER A 63 -27.82 -2.85 12.19
CA SER A 63 -29.19 -3.08 11.70
C SER A 63 -29.30 -4.26 10.72
N ALA A 64 -28.20 -4.67 10.08
CA ALA A 64 -28.13 -5.92 9.30
C ALA A 64 -27.74 -7.15 10.15
N ALA A 65 -27.18 -6.94 11.35
CA ALA A 65 -26.72 -8.03 12.22
C ALA A 65 -27.86 -8.72 12.98
N LYS A 66 -29.01 -8.06 13.17
CA LYS A 66 -30.19 -8.66 13.81
C LYS A 66 -30.95 -9.67 12.92
N GLU A 67 -30.72 -9.69 11.61
CA GLU A 67 -31.17 -10.78 10.71
C GLU A 67 -30.07 -11.80 10.41
N HIS A 68 -28.79 -11.47 10.65
CA HIS A 68 -27.64 -12.27 10.22
C HIS A 68 -27.10 -13.27 11.24
N GLN A 69 -27.83 -13.56 12.33
CA GLN A 69 -27.43 -14.58 13.31
C GLN A 69 -28.20 -15.91 13.16
N ALA A 70 -29.06 -16.04 12.15
CA ALA A 70 -29.77 -17.30 11.84
C ALA A 70 -29.47 -17.88 10.44
N GLN A 71 -28.52 -17.31 9.67
CA GLN A 71 -28.26 -17.79 8.30
C GLN A 71 -26.77 -17.78 7.93
N MET A 72 -25.99 -18.59 8.64
CA MET A 72 -24.77 -19.21 8.10
C MET A 72 -25.18 -20.47 7.34
N CYS A 73 -25.80 -20.31 6.18
CA CYS A 73 -26.08 -21.41 5.25
C CYS A 73 -25.58 -20.99 3.87
N ASP A 74 -24.56 -21.70 3.39
CA ASP A 74 -24.19 -21.95 1.99
C ASP A 74 -24.70 -20.95 0.94
N LYS A 75 -24.23 -19.70 0.97
CA LYS A 75 -24.33 -18.83 -0.21
C LYS A 75 -23.17 -19.16 -1.15
N THR A 76 -23.33 -20.22 -1.93
CA THR A 76 -22.45 -20.50 -3.07
C THR A 76 -22.73 -19.49 -4.18
N PHE A 77 -21.68 -18.83 -4.67
CA PHE A 77 -21.76 -17.88 -5.78
C PHE A 77 -21.71 -18.66 -7.10
N LYS A 78 -22.76 -18.59 -7.91
CA LYS A 78 -22.80 -19.25 -9.23
C LYS A 78 -22.22 -18.34 -10.31
N CYS A 79 -21.42 -18.92 -11.20
CA CYS A 79 -21.03 -18.24 -12.43
C CYS A 79 -22.25 -18.10 -13.36
N HIS A 80 -22.37 -16.95 -14.05
CA HIS A 80 -23.49 -16.64 -14.96
C HIS A 80 -23.05 -16.64 -16.44
N VAL A 81 -21.92 -17.28 -16.74
CA VAL A 81 -21.43 -17.44 -18.13
C VAL A 81 -22.11 -18.70 -18.69
N ASP A 82 -22.65 -18.61 -19.91
CA ASP A 82 -23.62 -19.55 -20.50
C ASP A 82 -23.13 -21.01 -20.68
N PHE A 83 -21.89 -21.32 -20.27
CA PHE A 83 -21.29 -22.67 -20.33
C PHE A 83 -20.41 -22.98 -19.10
N CYS A 84 -20.64 -22.29 -17.99
CA CYS A 84 -19.81 -22.41 -16.80
C CYS A 84 -20.62 -22.77 -15.56
N GLU A 85 -20.47 -24.01 -15.10
CA GLU A 85 -21.19 -24.55 -13.92
C GLU A 85 -20.43 -24.35 -12.59
N VAL A 86 -19.33 -23.61 -12.61
CA VAL A 86 -18.49 -23.40 -11.42
C VAL A 86 -19.25 -22.63 -10.34
N GLN A 87 -19.29 -23.22 -9.15
CA GLN A 87 -19.79 -22.60 -7.93
C GLN A 87 -18.62 -22.23 -7.02
N CYS A 88 -18.63 -21.00 -6.52
CA CYS A 88 -17.57 -20.48 -5.66
C CYS A 88 -18.09 -20.31 -4.24
N GLY A 89 -17.37 -20.82 -3.24
CA GLY A 89 -17.75 -20.64 -1.83
C GLY A 89 -17.54 -19.22 -1.31
N THR A 90 -16.77 -18.39 -2.03
CA THR A 90 -16.53 -16.99 -1.65
C THR A 90 -16.58 -16.05 -2.85
N LEU A 91 -16.93 -14.78 -2.60
CA LEU A 91 -16.87 -13.73 -3.61
C LEU A 91 -15.46 -13.57 -4.20
N THR A 92 -14.39 -13.77 -3.42
CA THR A 92 -13.03 -13.67 -3.94
C THR A 92 -12.72 -14.78 -4.94
N GLN A 93 -13.17 -16.01 -4.67
CA GLN A 93 -13.08 -17.14 -5.62
C GLN A 93 -13.87 -16.85 -6.89
N LEU A 94 -15.11 -16.34 -6.76
CA LEU A 94 -15.92 -15.94 -7.92
C LEU A 94 -15.21 -14.89 -8.78
N LEU A 95 -14.63 -13.85 -8.17
CA LEU A 95 -13.91 -12.81 -8.92
C LEU A 95 -12.66 -13.34 -9.61
N SER A 96 -11.94 -14.26 -8.98
CA SER A 96 -10.78 -14.90 -9.60
C SER A 96 -11.19 -15.78 -10.78
N HIS A 97 -12.28 -16.52 -10.63
CA HIS A 97 -12.86 -17.35 -11.68
C HIS A 97 -13.42 -16.51 -12.85
N LEU A 98 -14.13 -15.42 -12.57
CA LEU A 98 -14.59 -14.50 -13.60
C LEU A 98 -13.45 -13.84 -14.36
N LYS A 99 -12.31 -13.60 -13.69
CA LYS A 99 -11.09 -13.14 -14.36
C LYS A 99 -10.55 -14.17 -15.37
N SER A 100 -10.68 -15.48 -15.13
CA SER A 100 -10.25 -16.47 -16.11
C SER A 100 -11.12 -16.45 -17.37
N HIS A 101 -12.42 -16.20 -17.25
CA HIS A 101 -13.29 -16.00 -18.44
C HIS A 101 -12.88 -14.78 -19.26
N ILE A 102 -12.56 -13.66 -18.60
CA ILE A 102 -12.04 -12.46 -19.26
C ILE A 102 -10.71 -12.75 -19.98
N GLN A 103 -9.83 -13.53 -19.36
CA GLN A 103 -8.55 -13.94 -19.97
C GLN A 103 -8.76 -14.88 -21.17
N SER A 104 -9.79 -15.71 -21.15
CA SER A 104 -10.20 -16.55 -22.28
C SER A 104 -10.94 -15.77 -23.40
N GLY A 105 -11.02 -14.45 -23.30
CA GLY A 105 -11.65 -13.58 -24.30
C GLY A 105 -13.17 -13.49 -24.19
N LEU A 106 -13.78 -14.04 -23.13
CA LEU A 106 -15.23 -13.98 -22.93
C LEU A 106 -15.65 -12.66 -22.26
N GLU A 107 -16.74 -12.10 -22.74
CA GLU A 107 -17.40 -10.96 -22.10
C GLU A 107 -18.30 -11.46 -20.96
N ILE A 108 -18.02 -11.01 -19.74
CA ILE A 108 -18.80 -11.39 -18.56
C ILE A 108 -19.69 -10.23 -18.11
N ARG A 109 -20.90 -10.56 -17.65
CA ARG A 109 -21.80 -9.58 -17.01
C ARG A 109 -21.53 -9.49 -15.52
N CYS A 110 -21.85 -8.34 -14.94
CA CYS A 110 -21.82 -8.10 -13.51
C CYS A 110 -22.62 -9.17 -12.73
N PRO A 111 -22.00 -9.95 -11.82
CA PRO A 111 -22.70 -10.99 -11.06
C PRO A 111 -23.76 -10.48 -10.08
N PHE A 112 -23.81 -9.16 -9.89
CA PHE A 112 -24.71 -8.48 -8.97
C PHE A 112 -25.84 -7.76 -9.73
N GLY A 113 -26.04 -8.07 -11.01
CA GLY A 113 -27.16 -7.55 -11.81
C GLY A 113 -26.99 -6.12 -12.31
N CYS A 114 -25.79 -5.55 -12.25
CA CYS A 114 -25.54 -4.24 -12.85
C CYS A 114 -25.37 -4.36 -14.38
N ASN A 115 -25.85 -3.39 -15.16
CA ASN A 115 -25.78 -3.38 -16.63
C ASN A 115 -24.35 -3.23 -17.20
N ARG A 116 -23.31 -3.52 -16.41
CA ARG A 116 -21.93 -3.46 -16.84
C ARG A 116 -21.45 -4.82 -17.31
N THR A 117 -20.73 -4.78 -18.42
CA THR A 117 -20.00 -5.92 -18.97
C THR A 117 -18.50 -5.70 -18.82
N PHE A 118 -17.76 -6.80 -18.72
CA PHE A 118 -16.31 -6.80 -18.60
C PHE A 118 -15.75 -7.74 -19.65
N LYS A 119 -14.87 -7.23 -20.52
CA LYS A 119 -14.16 -8.01 -21.53
C LYS A 119 -12.66 -7.78 -21.39
N GLY A 120 -11.86 -8.69 -21.93
CA GLY A 120 -10.41 -8.49 -22.01
C GLY A 120 -10.11 -7.20 -22.76
N MET A 121 -9.22 -6.38 -22.23
CA MET A 121 -8.67 -5.25 -22.98
C MET A 121 -7.72 -5.82 -24.03
N SER A 122 -7.84 -5.38 -25.29
CA SER A 122 -6.85 -5.72 -26.31
C SER A 122 -5.56 -4.94 -26.03
N ASN A 123 -4.41 -5.46 -26.47
CA ASN A 123 -3.14 -4.75 -26.34
C ASN A 123 -3.21 -3.34 -26.96
N LEU A 124 -3.96 -3.20 -28.06
CA LEU A 124 -4.23 -1.92 -28.71
C LEU A 124 -4.97 -0.93 -27.79
N GLU A 125 -5.99 -1.40 -27.08
CA GLU A 125 -6.73 -0.59 -26.09
C GLU A 125 -5.84 -0.19 -24.91
N GLU A 126 -4.96 -1.09 -24.46
CA GLU A 126 -4.00 -0.81 -23.38
C GLU A 126 -2.96 0.24 -23.79
N ILE A 127 -2.39 0.12 -24.99
CA ILE A 127 -1.45 1.09 -25.57
C ILE A 127 -2.14 2.44 -25.75
N LYS A 128 -3.36 2.46 -26.29
CA LYS A 128 -4.15 3.69 -26.47
C LYS A 128 -4.38 4.39 -25.14
N LEU A 129 -4.80 3.67 -24.09
CA LEU A 129 -4.97 4.26 -22.76
C LEU A 129 -3.66 4.79 -22.17
N ALA A 130 -2.55 4.06 -22.33
CA ALA A 130 -1.24 4.49 -21.85
C ALA A 130 -0.81 5.82 -22.49
N ILE A 131 -1.00 5.96 -23.81
CA ILE A 131 -0.68 7.19 -24.55
C ILE A 131 -1.62 8.33 -24.14
N SER A 132 -2.95 8.11 -24.14
CA SER A 132 -3.93 9.13 -23.77
C SER A 132 -3.79 9.59 -22.31
N SER A 133 -3.34 8.70 -21.42
CA SER A 133 -3.08 9.07 -20.02
C SER A 133 -1.87 10.00 -19.86
N SER A 134 -0.86 9.83 -20.73
CA SER A 134 0.39 10.58 -20.70
C SER A 134 0.27 11.93 -21.44
N LEU A 135 -0.56 11.98 -22.49
CA LEU A 135 -0.80 13.16 -23.31
C LEU A 135 -2.32 13.40 -23.51
N PRO A 136 -3.04 13.92 -22.51
CA PRO A 136 -4.51 14.08 -22.54
C PRO A 136 -5.03 15.20 -23.47
N GLY A 137 -4.23 15.63 -24.45
CA GLY A 137 -4.58 16.72 -25.38
C GLY A 137 -4.22 16.44 -26.84
N LEU A 138 -3.97 15.17 -27.19
CA LEU A 138 -3.80 14.76 -28.59
C LEU A 138 -5.16 14.60 -29.26
N SER A 139 -5.28 15.03 -30.52
CA SER A 139 -6.46 14.72 -31.34
C SER A 139 -6.52 13.23 -31.65
N ASP A 140 -7.73 12.70 -31.82
CA ASP A 140 -7.92 11.28 -32.14
C ASP A 140 -7.22 10.88 -33.45
N GLU A 141 -7.19 11.76 -34.44
CA GLU A 141 -6.49 11.51 -35.72
C GLU A 141 -4.97 11.36 -35.55
N THR A 142 -4.35 12.23 -34.73
CA THR A 142 -2.91 12.15 -34.44
C THR A 142 -2.60 10.93 -33.58
N LEU A 143 -3.48 10.59 -32.64
CA LEU A 143 -3.34 9.40 -31.80
C LEU A 143 -3.39 8.10 -32.63
N GLN A 144 -4.30 8.00 -33.60
CA GLN A 144 -4.40 6.83 -34.47
C GLN A 144 -3.19 6.68 -35.39
N LYS A 145 -2.73 7.78 -36.00
CA LYS A 145 -1.48 7.78 -36.81
C LYS A 145 -0.27 7.37 -35.98
N PHE A 146 -0.20 7.84 -34.73
CA PHE A 146 0.88 7.50 -33.82
C PHE A 146 0.85 6.02 -33.40
N ILE A 147 -0.33 5.48 -33.06
CA ILE A 147 -0.48 4.05 -32.75
C ILE A 147 -0.10 3.17 -33.95
N HIS A 148 -0.48 3.58 -35.17
CA HIS A 148 -0.06 2.88 -36.38
C HIS A 148 1.46 2.93 -36.56
N GLY A 149 2.08 4.10 -36.35
CA GLY A 149 3.54 4.25 -36.37
C GLY A 149 4.24 3.34 -35.35
N LEU A 150 3.74 3.27 -34.12
CA LEU A 150 4.26 2.35 -33.09
C LEU A 150 4.13 0.87 -33.51
N SER A 151 3.02 0.50 -34.18
CA SER A 151 2.85 -0.86 -34.70
C SER A 151 3.86 -1.18 -35.81
N VAL A 152 4.19 -0.21 -36.68
CA VAL A 152 5.21 -0.37 -37.75
C VAL A 152 6.61 -0.58 -37.15
N ILE A 153 6.88 0.03 -35.99
CA ILE A 153 8.13 -0.11 -35.25
C ILE A 153 8.19 -1.46 -34.49
N GLY A 154 7.08 -2.18 -34.39
CA GLY A 154 6.99 -3.50 -33.74
C GLY A 154 6.51 -3.46 -32.29
N VAL A 155 5.84 -2.39 -31.86
CA VAL A 155 5.19 -2.33 -30.53
C VAL A 155 3.88 -3.11 -30.57
N GLU A 156 3.84 -4.27 -29.91
CA GLU A 156 2.66 -5.14 -29.88
C GLU A 156 1.98 -5.18 -28.51
N THR A 157 2.71 -4.85 -27.45
CA THR A 157 2.26 -4.89 -26.06
C THR A 157 2.54 -3.58 -25.33
N LYS A 158 1.86 -3.37 -24.19
CA LYS A 158 2.12 -2.22 -23.33
C LYS A 158 3.58 -2.19 -22.84
N ASP A 159 4.18 -3.37 -22.61
CA ASP A 159 5.54 -3.47 -22.08
C ASP A 159 6.60 -3.07 -23.11
N ASP A 160 6.30 -3.15 -24.42
CA ASP A 160 7.22 -2.74 -25.49
C ASP A 160 7.45 -1.23 -25.52
N LEU A 161 6.53 -0.44 -24.93
CA LEU A 161 6.63 1.02 -24.83
C LEU A 161 7.88 1.49 -24.08
N GLN A 162 8.48 0.63 -23.25
CA GLN A 162 9.73 0.95 -22.53
C GLN A 162 10.95 1.05 -23.45
N TYR A 163 10.93 0.38 -24.60
CA TYR A 163 12.05 0.32 -25.54
C TYR A 163 12.00 1.40 -26.62
N VAL A 164 10.88 2.11 -26.71
CA VAL A 164 10.68 3.22 -27.65
C VAL A 164 11.59 4.37 -27.28
N LYS A 165 12.34 4.90 -28.25
CA LYS A 165 13.28 6.01 -28.04
C LYS A 165 12.72 7.33 -28.56
N GLU A 166 13.42 8.43 -28.27
CA GLU A 166 12.99 9.76 -28.75
C GLU A 166 12.99 9.81 -30.29
N GLU A 167 13.96 9.15 -30.94
CA GLU A 167 14.10 9.06 -32.39
C GLU A 167 12.87 8.47 -33.10
N ASP A 168 12.29 7.43 -32.53
CA ASP A 168 11.10 6.72 -33.02
C ASP A 168 9.82 7.57 -32.95
N LEU A 169 9.83 8.61 -32.10
CA LEU A 169 8.66 9.43 -31.78
C LEU A 169 8.62 10.76 -32.53
N MET A 170 9.77 11.23 -33.05
CA MET A 170 9.89 12.55 -33.67
C MET A 170 9.09 12.70 -34.96
N GLU A 171 8.76 11.59 -35.63
CA GLU A 171 7.95 11.58 -36.86
C GLU A 171 6.47 11.90 -36.59
N PHE A 172 5.99 11.61 -35.37
CA PHE A 172 4.56 11.67 -35.04
C PHE A 172 4.20 12.72 -33.99
N LEU A 173 5.16 13.10 -33.14
CA LEU A 173 4.94 14.00 -32.00
C LEU A 173 5.99 15.11 -31.97
N ARG A 174 5.65 16.26 -31.37
CA ARG A 174 6.62 17.33 -31.14
C ARG A 174 7.67 16.88 -30.11
N PRO A 175 8.94 17.34 -30.19
CA PRO A 175 9.99 16.91 -29.26
C PRO A 175 9.64 17.00 -27.77
N ILE A 176 8.89 18.04 -27.38
CA ILE A 176 8.42 18.23 -25.99
C ILE A 176 7.39 17.16 -25.59
N GLN A 177 6.52 16.73 -26.52
CA GLN A 177 5.55 15.66 -26.28
C GLN A 177 6.26 14.31 -26.15
N CYS A 178 7.28 14.04 -26.98
CA CYS A 178 8.11 12.84 -26.90
C CYS A 178 8.76 12.71 -25.51
N ARG A 179 9.40 13.78 -25.03
CA ARG A 179 10.05 13.79 -23.70
C ARG A 179 9.06 13.58 -22.56
N LYS A 180 7.87 14.19 -22.64
CA LYS A 180 6.80 13.98 -21.65
C LYS A 180 6.31 12.53 -21.63
N LEU A 181 6.12 11.94 -22.82
CA LEU A 181 5.67 10.56 -22.99
C LEU A 181 6.70 9.56 -22.43
N LEU A 182 7.96 9.67 -22.84
CA LEU A 182 9.05 8.80 -22.37
C LEU A 182 9.27 8.92 -20.85
N ASN A 183 9.17 10.13 -20.29
CA ASN A 183 9.24 10.29 -18.84
C ASN A 183 8.03 9.69 -18.13
N ALA A 184 6.83 9.74 -18.71
CA ALA A 184 5.64 9.13 -18.12
C ALA A 184 5.78 7.59 -18.05
N TRP A 185 6.24 6.98 -19.14
CA TRP A 185 6.44 5.52 -19.20
C TRP A 185 7.57 5.04 -18.28
N LYS A 186 8.71 5.75 -18.23
CA LYS A 186 9.82 5.44 -17.30
C LYS A 186 9.44 5.60 -15.83
N ASN A 187 8.48 6.49 -15.51
CA ASN A 187 8.00 6.70 -14.14
C ASN A 187 6.85 5.74 -13.74
N GLU A 188 6.12 5.14 -14.69
CA GLU A 188 5.10 4.12 -14.39
C GLU A 188 5.71 2.88 -13.70
N GLU A 189 6.95 2.52 -14.02
CA GLU A 189 7.67 1.39 -13.41
C GLU A 189 8.02 1.61 -11.93
N GLN A 190 8.26 2.86 -11.52
CA GLN A 190 8.50 3.20 -10.10
C GLN A 190 7.20 3.27 -9.29
N SER A 191 6.06 3.37 -9.99
CA SER A 191 4.71 3.40 -9.42
C SER A 191 4.12 2.00 -9.19
N SER A 192 4.51 0.99 -9.98
CA SER A 192 4.00 -0.39 -9.83
C SER A 192 4.58 -1.16 -8.63
N CYS A 193 5.63 -0.63 -7.97
CA CYS A 193 6.16 -1.16 -6.72
C CYS A 193 6.45 -0.06 -5.67
N SER A 194 5.47 0.79 -5.34
CA SER A 194 5.64 1.76 -4.25
C SER A 194 4.38 1.95 -3.39
N THR A 195 4.58 1.72 -2.09
CA THR A 195 3.65 2.02 -1.00
C THR A 195 3.38 3.54 -0.98
N PRO A 196 2.16 4.06 -0.69
CA PRO A 196 1.83 5.44 -1.01
C PRO A 196 2.59 6.44 -0.13
N GLN A 197 3.56 7.13 -0.72
CA GLN A 197 4.09 8.38 -0.19
C GLN A 197 3.18 9.55 -0.62
N ARG A 198 2.97 10.43 0.35
CA ARG A 198 2.00 11.52 0.39
C ARG A 198 2.61 12.73 -0.30
N SER A 199 2.07 13.19 -1.43
CA SER A 199 2.42 14.49 -2.00
C SER A 199 2.01 15.60 -1.04
N SER A 200 3.01 16.27 -0.45
CA SER A 200 2.84 17.59 0.12
C SER A 200 2.65 18.59 -1.01
N ARG A 201 1.54 19.33 -0.94
CA ARG A 201 1.33 20.57 -1.67
C ARG A 201 2.40 21.57 -1.21
N GLN A 202 3.14 22.15 -2.14
CA GLN A 202 3.90 23.38 -1.86
C GLN A 202 3.25 24.55 -2.58
N VAL A 203 3.12 25.60 -1.77
CA VAL A 203 2.59 26.93 -2.03
C VAL A 203 3.62 27.68 -2.88
N LEU A 204 3.17 28.31 -3.96
CA LEU A 204 3.95 29.24 -4.75
C LEU A 204 3.99 30.60 -4.04
N SER A 205 5.17 31.19 -3.96
CA SER A 205 5.41 32.59 -3.63
C SER A 205 6.29 33.18 -4.73
N ASP A 206 5.73 34.15 -5.44
CA ASP A 206 6.32 34.90 -6.54
C ASP A 206 7.29 35.98 -6.03
N ILE A 207 8.51 36.03 -6.59
CA ILE A 207 9.32 37.26 -6.72
C ILE A 207 10.04 37.22 -8.08
N SER A 208 10.07 38.40 -8.72
CA SER A 208 10.25 38.75 -10.12
C SER A 208 11.62 38.50 -10.79
N SER A 209 11.54 38.38 -12.13
CA SER A 209 12.50 38.40 -13.28
C SER A 209 13.64 39.46 -13.28
N PRO A 210 14.45 39.63 -14.36
CA PRO A 210 15.02 38.71 -15.38
C PRO A 210 16.55 38.92 -15.62
N GLY A 211 17.20 38.09 -16.47
CA GLY A 211 18.44 38.50 -17.16
C GLY A 211 19.35 37.39 -17.70
N SER A 212 19.20 37.09 -18.99
CA SER A 212 20.26 37.03 -20.01
C SER A 212 21.39 35.96 -20.07
N GLU A 213 21.45 35.37 -21.28
CA GLU A 213 22.50 34.73 -22.10
C GLU A 213 23.68 33.86 -21.55
N SER A 214 23.69 32.61 -22.05
CA SER A 214 24.73 31.96 -22.88
C SER A 214 26.03 31.35 -22.30
N SER A 215 26.30 30.15 -22.85
CA SER A 215 27.57 29.47 -23.16
C SER A 215 28.31 28.64 -22.08
N SER A 216 28.12 27.32 -22.22
CA SER A 216 29.14 26.25 -22.31
C SER A 216 30.27 26.18 -21.29
N SER A 217 30.25 25.12 -20.46
CA SER A 217 31.33 24.12 -20.38
C SER A 217 30.92 22.95 -19.46
N THR A 218 31.08 21.74 -19.96
CA THR A 218 31.12 20.50 -19.17
C THR A 218 32.37 20.52 -18.27
N PRO A 219 32.31 19.94 -17.07
CA PRO A 219 32.70 18.54 -16.97
C PRO A 219 31.84 17.69 -16.03
N SER A 220 31.82 16.40 -16.38
CA SER A 220 31.40 15.23 -15.63
C SER A 220 31.49 15.34 -14.10
N ARG A 221 30.41 14.94 -13.40
CA ARG A 221 30.37 14.03 -12.23
C ARG A 221 28.96 14.01 -11.64
N SER A 222 28.11 13.13 -12.18
CA SER A 222 26.81 12.80 -11.61
C SER A 222 26.99 11.96 -10.34
N THR A 223 27.22 12.60 -9.19
CA THR A 223 27.11 11.96 -7.87
C THR A 223 26.56 12.90 -6.78
N ALA A 224 26.19 14.15 -7.12
CA ALA A 224 25.88 15.16 -6.11
C ALA A 224 24.40 15.27 -5.68
N CYS A 225 23.48 14.44 -6.17
CA CYS A 225 22.05 14.53 -5.80
C CYS A 225 21.57 13.51 -4.76
N PHE A 226 22.39 12.53 -4.37
CA PHE A 226 22.07 11.58 -3.27
C PHE A 226 22.68 11.97 -1.91
N SER A 227 23.55 12.98 -1.86
CA SER A 227 24.53 13.11 -0.77
C SER A 227 24.00 13.83 0.48
N ALA A 228 23.00 14.72 0.38
CA ALA A 228 22.52 15.45 1.55
C ALA A 228 21.69 14.58 2.52
N SER A 229 20.94 13.59 2.02
CA SER A 229 20.07 12.74 2.84
C SER A 229 20.80 11.58 3.51
N CYS A 230 22.07 11.30 3.17
CA CYS A 230 22.87 10.22 3.75
C CYS A 230 24.12 10.69 4.51
N ALA A 231 24.40 12.00 4.55
CA ALA A 231 25.66 12.55 5.06
C ALA A 231 26.03 12.09 6.48
N TRP A 232 25.05 11.98 7.39
CA TRP A 232 25.32 11.51 8.76
C TRP A 232 25.64 10.01 8.80
N ALA A 233 25.01 9.20 7.94
CA ALA A 233 25.19 7.75 7.92
C ALA A 233 26.59 7.36 7.41
N GLU A 234 27.13 8.14 6.48
CA GLU A 234 28.49 7.97 5.95
C GLU A 234 29.56 8.31 6.99
N THR A 235 29.30 9.31 7.84
CA THR A 235 30.21 9.76 8.91
C THR A 235 29.93 9.12 10.28
N PHE A 236 28.90 8.27 10.37
CA PHE A 236 28.48 7.64 11.61
C PHE A 236 29.56 6.70 12.16
N LYS A 237 29.98 6.95 13.40
CA LYS A 237 30.90 6.07 14.14
C LYS A 237 30.13 5.22 15.11
N VAL A 238 30.24 3.91 14.96
CA VAL A 238 29.65 2.95 15.89
C VAL A 238 30.38 3.07 17.23
N PRO A 239 29.68 3.31 18.36
CA PRO A 239 30.31 3.48 19.66
C PRO A 239 30.70 2.11 20.24
N TRP A 240 31.77 1.52 19.70
CA TRP A 240 32.29 0.24 20.14
C TRP A 240 32.71 0.28 21.61
N GLU A 241 33.16 1.42 22.13
CA GLU A 241 33.57 1.56 23.54
C GLU A 241 32.45 1.28 24.54
N VAL A 242 31.21 1.61 24.19
CA VAL A 242 30.04 1.41 25.07
C VAL A 242 29.40 0.03 24.82
N MET A 243 29.78 -0.67 23.75
CA MET A 243 29.19 -1.97 23.42
C MET A 243 29.46 -3.02 24.51
N PRO A 244 28.54 -3.99 24.71
CA PRO A 244 28.70 -5.03 25.72
C PRO A 244 30.01 -5.81 25.55
N SER A 245 30.64 -6.18 26.67
CA SER A 245 31.89 -6.96 26.70
C SER A 245 31.81 -8.22 25.85
N GLU A 246 30.67 -8.91 25.87
CA GLU A 246 30.43 -10.14 25.10
C GLU A 246 30.60 -9.92 23.58
N ILE A 247 30.22 -8.73 23.08
CA ILE A 247 30.38 -8.37 21.67
C ILE A 247 31.84 -8.07 21.36
N LYS A 248 32.53 -7.32 22.22
CA LYS A 248 33.96 -7.03 22.04
C LYS A 248 34.78 -8.31 22.02
N LEU A 249 34.47 -9.24 22.92
CA LEU A 249 35.11 -10.55 23.01
C LEU A 249 34.82 -11.40 21.77
N ALA A 250 33.58 -11.42 21.27
CA ALA A 250 33.24 -12.13 20.04
C ALA A 250 34.01 -11.57 18.83
N ILE A 251 34.14 -10.24 18.72
CA ILE A 251 34.92 -9.57 17.69
C ILE A 251 36.41 -9.94 17.80
N ALA A 252 36.99 -9.89 19.01
CA ALA A 252 38.39 -10.25 19.26
C ALA A 252 38.69 -11.70 18.87
N ASN A 253 37.74 -12.60 19.16
CA ASN A 253 37.83 -14.02 18.81
C ASN A 253 37.41 -14.33 17.36
N LYS A 254 37.13 -13.30 16.54
CA LYS A 254 36.66 -13.43 15.15
C LYS A 254 35.48 -14.39 14.99
N LYS A 255 34.60 -14.44 16.00
CA LYS A 255 33.48 -15.36 16.07
C LYS A 255 32.16 -14.62 15.96
N ARG A 256 31.18 -15.23 15.29
CA ARG A 256 29.81 -14.72 15.24
C ARG A 256 29.22 -14.60 16.65
N PRO A 257 28.75 -13.41 17.07
CA PRO A 257 28.12 -13.24 18.38
C PRO A 257 26.88 -14.13 18.56
N SER A 258 26.61 -14.54 19.80
CA SER A 258 25.38 -15.26 20.15
C SER A 258 24.14 -14.47 19.71
N PRO A 259 23.02 -15.14 19.33
CA PRO A 259 21.78 -14.46 18.97
C PRO A 259 21.29 -13.47 20.04
N ALA A 260 21.53 -13.73 21.32
CA ALA A 260 21.17 -12.82 22.41
C ALA A 260 22.01 -11.55 22.41
N ASP A 261 23.33 -11.68 22.30
CA ASP A 261 24.25 -10.55 22.31
C ASP A 261 24.13 -9.73 21.03
N ARG A 262 23.92 -10.39 19.89
CA ARG A 262 23.64 -9.72 18.62
C ARG A 262 22.39 -8.82 18.71
N ARG A 263 21.34 -9.25 19.42
CA ARG A 263 20.17 -8.39 19.69
C ARG A 263 20.52 -7.19 20.56
N LYS A 264 21.40 -7.33 21.57
CA LYS A 264 21.88 -6.20 22.39
C LYS A 264 22.62 -5.18 21.53
N LEU A 265 23.53 -5.65 20.66
CA LEU A 265 24.24 -4.81 19.68
C LEU A 265 23.26 -4.04 18.80
N VAL A 266 22.27 -4.72 18.21
CA VAL A 266 21.27 -4.07 17.34
C VAL A 266 20.47 -3.00 18.08
N ARG A 267 20.09 -3.23 19.34
CA ARG A 267 19.39 -2.23 20.15
C ARG A 267 20.26 -0.99 20.36
N MET A 268 21.46 -1.17 20.87
CA MET A 268 22.39 -0.07 21.12
C MET A 268 22.77 0.70 19.85
N LEU A 269 22.97 -0.01 18.75
CA LEU A 269 23.28 0.60 17.45
C LEU A 269 22.14 1.54 17.02
N VAL A 270 20.90 1.05 17.03
CA VAL A 270 19.73 1.84 16.63
C VAL A 270 19.49 3.00 17.59
N ASP A 271 19.66 2.81 18.90
CA ASP A 271 19.49 3.89 19.88
C ASP A 271 20.51 5.03 19.65
N ASN A 272 21.71 4.72 19.14
CA ASN A 272 22.70 5.74 18.75
C ASN A 272 22.41 6.35 17.37
N MET A 273 21.93 5.57 16.40
CA MET A 273 21.48 6.10 15.11
C MET A 273 20.34 7.12 15.29
N GLN A 274 19.43 6.87 16.25
CA GLN A 274 18.31 7.76 16.55
C GLN A 274 18.70 9.13 17.11
N LYS A 275 19.95 9.30 17.58
CA LYS A 275 20.48 10.60 17.99
C LYS A 275 20.74 11.54 16.81
N HIS A 276 20.96 10.98 15.61
CA HIS A 276 21.12 11.74 14.38
C HIS A 276 19.78 11.91 13.65
N GLU A 277 19.01 10.82 13.55
CA GLU A 277 17.70 10.85 12.88
C GLU A 277 16.71 9.91 13.56
N VAL A 278 15.55 10.43 13.95
CA VAL A 278 14.51 9.68 14.69
C VAL A 278 14.00 8.45 13.91
N ASN A 279 13.93 8.55 12.57
CA ASN A 279 13.50 7.45 11.71
C ASN A 279 14.47 7.25 10.54
N PRO A 280 15.61 6.60 10.78
CA PRO A 280 16.61 6.33 9.74
C PRO A 280 16.00 5.57 8.56
N SER A 281 16.26 6.03 7.34
CA SER A 281 15.85 5.36 6.12
C SER A 281 16.59 4.03 5.92
N LYS A 282 16.04 3.16 5.08
CA LYS A 282 16.69 1.88 4.73
C LYS A 282 18.09 2.10 4.12
N ALA A 283 18.26 3.13 3.30
CA ALA A 283 19.55 3.45 2.67
C ALA A 283 20.60 3.86 3.72
N GLN A 284 20.24 4.70 4.68
CA GLN A 284 21.13 5.07 5.79
C GLN A 284 21.49 3.88 6.67
N CYS A 285 20.50 3.04 7.02
CA CYS A 285 20.75 1.80 7.77
C CYS A 285 21.73 0.88 7.02
N GLN A 286 21.61 0.81 5.70
CA GLN A 286 22.47 0.00 4.85
C GLN A 286 23.92 0.50 4.88
N ILE A 287 24.16 1.82 4.80
CA ILE A 287 25.51 2.41 4.88
C ILE A 287 26.18 2.02 6.20
N VAL A 288 25.49 2.21 7.33
CA VAL A 288 26.03 1.90 8.67
C VAL A 288 26.34 0.40 8.79
N VAL A 289 25.44 -0.46 8.34
CA VAL A 289 25.62 -1.92 8.40
C VAL A 289 26.75 -2.39 7.50
N GLN A 290 26.88 -1.82 6.29
CA GLN A 290 28.00 -2.09 5.40
C GLN A 290 29.33 -1.73 6.05
N ASN A 291 29.41 -0.59 6.73
CA ASN A 291 30.62 -0.17 7.45
C ASN A 291 31.00 -1.14 8.58
N ILE A 292 30.02 -1.65 9.33
CA ILE A 292 30.25 -2.65 10.38
C ILE A 292 30.80 -3.95 9.80
N VAL A 293 30.16 -4.48 8.76
CA VAL A 293 30.59 -5.74 8.14
C VAL A 293 31.94 -5.59 7.44
N LYS A 294 32.24 -4.41 6.89
CA LYS A 294 33.56 -4.09 6.32
C LYS A 294 34.66 -4.08 7.40
N GLN A 295 34.36 -3.60 8.61
CA GLN A 295 35.33 -3.60 9.72
C GLN A 295 35.52 -4.99 10.34
N TYR A 296 34.45 -5.77 10.44
CA TYR A 296 34.47 -7.07 11.13
C TYR A 296 33.72 -8.16 10.32
N PRO A 297 34.29 -8.59 9.19
CA PRO A 297 33.64 -9.54 8.30
C PRO A 297 33.37 -10.88 9.00
N ASP A 298 34.34 -11.44 9.72
CA ASP A 298 34.22 -12.76 10.36
C ASP A 298 33.11 -12.83 11.42
N SER A 299 32.83 -11.70 12.07
CA SER A 299 31.83 -11.62 13.16
C SER A 299 30.42 -11.34 12.65
N PHE A 300 30.27 -10.52 11.60
CA PHE A 300 28.95 -9.98 11.20
C PHE A 300 28.54 -10.27 9.76
N ALA A 301 29.45 -10.75 8.89
CA ALA A 301 29.07 -11.12 7.53
C ALA A 301 28.14 -12.35 7.52
N ASP A 302 27.30 -12.44 6.50
CA ASP A 302 26.48 -13.62 6.22
C ASP A 302 27.31 -14.57 5.35
N VAL A 303 27.87 -15.57 6.00
CA VAL A 303 28.74 -16.59 5.39
C VAL A 303 28.13 -17.96 5.69
N LEU A 304 28.13 -18.84 4.70
CA LEU A 304 27.71 -20.23 4.83
C LEU A 304 28.85 -21.07 5.47
N SER A 305 28.56 -22.30 5.90
CA SER A 305 29.54 -23.18 6.59
C SER A 305 30.79 -23.49 5.77
N ASP A 306 30.71 -23.35 4.45
CA ASP A 306 31.78 -23.51 3.46
C ASP A 306 32.64 -22.25 3.26
N GLY A 307 32.32 -21.14 3.94
CA GLY A 307 33.02 -19.87 3.76
C GLY A 307 32.45 -19.00 2.62
N THR A 308 31.40 -19.44 1.94
CA THR A 308 30.80 -18.69 0.83
C THR A 308 29.93 -17.55 1.35
N LYS A 309 30.17 -16.33 0.86
CA LYS A 309 29.39 -15.13 1.23
C LYS A 309 27.98 -15.20 0.62
N ILE A 310 26.95 -15.09 1.46
CA ILE A 310 25.55 -15.17 1.05
C ILE A 310 25.07 -13.80 0.56
N GLY A 311 24.80 -13.68 -0.75
CA GLY A 311 24.25 -12.47 -1.37
C GLY A 311 25.12 -11.23 -1.11
N SER A 312 24.52 -10.16 -0.58
CA SER A 312 25.26 -8.94 -0.21
C SER A 312 26.17 -9.13 1.02
N GLY A 313 25.98 -10.21 1.79
CA GLY A 313 26.73 -10.59 2.97
C GLY A 313 26.44 -9.79 4.23
N TYR A 314 25.42 -8.93 4.23
CA TYR A 314 25.01 -8.15 5.41
C TYR A 314 23.48 -8.06 5.55
N ALA A 315 22.74 -8.85 4.78
CA ALA A 315 21.28 -8.80 4.71
C ALA A 315 20.63 -9.12 6.06
N SER A 316 21.17 -10.08 6.82
CA SER A 316 20.62 -10.47 8.11
C SER A 316 20.77 -9.36 9.16
N LEU A 317 21.92 -8.69 9.19
CA LEU A 317 22.16 -7.58 10.12
C LEU A 317 21.32 -6.36 9.73
N LEU A 318 21.21 -6.06 8.43
CA LEU A 318 20.38 -4.97 7.92
C LEU A 318 18.91 -5.17 8.28
N LEU A 319 18.38 -6.38 8.11
CA LEU A 319 17.01 -6.70 8.48
C LEU A 319 16.77 -6.48 9.98
N GLN A 320 17.67 -6.97 10.83
CA GLN A 320 17.56 -6.80 12.28
C GLN A 320 17.55 -5.31 12.69
N VAL A 321 18.43 -4.49 12.12
CA VAL A 321 18.48 -3.04 12.35
C VAL A 321 17.19 -2.36 11.90
N LYS A 322 16.72 -2.65 10.68
CA LYS A 322 15.48 -2.08 10.13
C LYS A 322 14.25 -2.45 10.96
N THR A 323 14.12 -3.72 11.35
CA THR A 323 13.04 -4.18 12.22
C THR A 323 13.08 -3.50 13.60
N ARG A 324 14.27 -3.29 14.17
CA ARG A 324 14.40 -2.56 15.43
C ARG A 324 14.00 -1.09 15.29
N VAL A 325 14.41 -0.39 14.22
CA VAL A 325 13.96 0.99 13.92
C VAL A 325 12.43 1.06 13.86
N GLU A 326 11.79 0.12 13.14
CA GLU A 326 10.33 0.03 13.07
C GLU A 326 9.69 -0.20 14.45
N HIS A 327 10.26 -1.07 15.27
CA HIS A 327 9.77 -1.34 16.62
C HIS A 327 9.84 -0.12 17.53
N VAL A 328 10.92 0.66 17.49
CA VAL A 328 11.03 1.89 18.30
C VAL A 328 10.08 2.97 17.78
N ASN A 329 9.87 3.04 16.46
CA ASN A 329 8.99 4.04 15.84
C ASN A 329 7.50 3.69 15.90
N ARG A 330 7.14 2.46 16.30
CA ARG A 330 5.76 1.97 16.45
C ARG A 330 4.94 2.82 17.43
N ASN A 331 5.55 3.29 18.53
CA ASN A 331 4.89 4.13 19.53
C ASN A 331 4.74 5.59 19.09
N ASN A 332 5.57 6.08 18.17
CA ASN A 332 5.46 7.44 17.65
C ASN A 332 4.14 7.63 16.85
N THR A 333 3.67 6.57 16.20
CA THR A 333 2.40 6.58 15.45
C THR A 333 1.17 6.54 16.39
N LEU A 334 1.27 5.87 17.53
CA LEU A 334 0.23 5.85 18.58
C LEU A 334 0.25 7.11 19.46
N ALA A 335 1.43 7.66 19.75
CA ALA A 335 1.62 8.93 20.44
C ALA A 335 1.07 10.11 19.62
N ARG A 336 1.27 10.10 18.29
CA ARG A 336 0.64 11.07 17.38
C ARG A 336 -0.89 11.00 17.44
N ARG A 337 -1.46 9.78 17.48
CA ARG A 337 -2.91 9.57 17.65
C ARG A 337 -3.43 9.98 19.04
N ARG A 338 -2.66 9.78 20.12
CA ARG A 338 -3.03 10.27 21.47
C ARG A 338 -2.96 11.80 21.55
N LYS A 339 -1.99 12.44 20.88
CA LYS A 339 -1.84 13.91 20.85
C LYS A 339 -2.93 14.58 20.00
N GLU A 340 -3.36 13.95 18.90
CA GLU A 340 -4.57 14.36 18.15
C GLU A 340 -5.83 14.25 19.01
N ARG A 341 -6.00 13.18 19.80
CA ARG A 341 -7.12 13.04 20.74
C ARG A 341 -7.14 14.11 21.84
N LEU A 342 -5.98 14.53 22.35
CA LEU A 342 -5.91 15.61 23.35
C LEU A 342 -6.23 16.98 22.74
N ARG A 343 -5.78 17.25 21.51
CA ARG A 343 -6.11 18.50 20.78
C ARG A 343 -7.59 18.59 20.41
N SER A 344 -8.24 17.46 20.13
CA SER A 344 -9.69 17.41 19.85
C SER A 344 -10.56 17.45 21.11
N SER A 345 -9.99 17.45 22.32
CA SER A 345 -10.77 17.47 23.57
C SER A 345 -11.18 18.87 24.03
N CYS A 346 -10.90 19.93 23.27
CA CYS A 346 -11.43 21.28 23.50
C CYS A 346 -12.68 21.54 22.63
N ARG A 347 -13.72 20.73 22.81
CA ARG A 347 -15.11 21.04 22.43
C ARG A 347 -16.04 20.15 23.24
N THR A 348 -16.42 20.70 24.38
CA THR A 348 -17.63 20.47 25.18
C THR A 348 -17.90 19.05 25.69
N ILE A 349 -18.07 19.00 27.01
CA ILE A 349 -18.35 17.86 27.88
C ILE A 349 -19.71 17.22 27.53
N SER A 350 -19.74 15.89 27.44
CA SER A 350 -20.77 15.12 28.15
C SER A 350 -20.12 13.90 28.78
N GLN A 351 -20.23 13.83 30.11
CA GLN A 351 -19.86 12.69 30.91
C GLN A 351 -20.80 11.54 30.54
N SER A 352 -20.36 10.66 29.65
CA SER A 352 -20.86 9.28 29.61
C SER A 352 -19.69 8.41 30.03
N SER A 353 -19.91 7.63 31.09
CA SER A 353 -18.95 6.70 31.68
C SER A 353 -18.28 5.88 30.57
N ARG A 354 -17.03 6.22 30.24
CA ARG A 354 -16.22 5.45 29.30
C ARG A 354 -15.97 4.09 29.94
N ARG A 355 -16.77 3.08 29.57
CA ARG A 355 -16.44 1.69 29.87
C ARG A 355 -15.03 1.42 29.34
N LEU A 356 -14.14 1.03 30.24
CA LEU A 356 -12.75 0.69 29.95
C LEU A 356 -12.73 -0.41 28.88
N ALA A 357 -12.24 -0.05 27.69
CA ALA A 357 -12.15 -0.95 26.54
C ALA A 357 -11.00 -1.97 26.64
N ASP A 358 -10.55 -2.30 27.85
CA ASP A 358 -9.39 -3.15 28.14
C ASP A 358 -9.72 -4.36 29.04
N GLN A 359 -10.96 -4.85 29.02
CA GLN A 359 -11.26 -6.19 29.54
C GLN A 359 -11.51 -7.16 28.38
N TYR A 360 -10.59 -8.10 28.22
CA TYR A 360 -10.76 -9.25 27.35
C TYR A 360 -11.45 -10.36 28.16
N GLY A 361 -12.64 -10.78 27.74
CA GLY A 361 -13.48 -11.79 28.43
C GLY A 361 -14.97 -11.46 28.38
N CYS A 362 -15.84 -12.47 28.50
CA CYS A 362 -17.30 -12.31 28.62
C CYS A 362 -17.65 -11.75 30.00
N VAL A 363 -17.55 -10.43 30.20
CA VAL A 363 -17.83 -9.76 31.49
C VAL A 363 -19.17 -9.03 31.52
N SER A 364 -19.95 -9.06 30.45
CA SER A 364 -21.29 -8.45 30.37
C SER A 364 -22.18 -9.18 29.37
N TRP A 365 -22.23 -10.51 29.45
CA TRP A 365 -23.29 -11.25 28.79
C TRP A 365 -24.33 -11.66 29.84
N GLN A 366 -25.44 -10.94 29.85
CA GLN A 366 -26.69 -11.32 30.51
C GLN A 366 -27.78 -11.12 29.44
N PRO A 367 -28.48 -12.17 29.00
CA PRO A 367 -29.65 -12.01 28.15
C PRO A 367 -30.69 -11.17 28.87
N GLU A 368 -31.26 -10.16 28.21
CA GLU A 368 -32.35 -9.34 28.78
C GLU A 368 -33.67 -10.11 28.86
N GLU A 369 -33.79 -11.21 28.10
CA GLU A 369 -34.98 -12.06 28.07
C GLU A 369 -34.55 -13.53 28.06
N PHE A 370 -35.09 -14.31 28.99
CA PHE A 370 -34.95 -15.76 29.01
C PHE A 370 -35.95 -16.41 28.03
N PRO A 371 -35.60 -17.53 27.39
CA PRO A 371 -36.56 -18.30 26.58
C PRO A 371 -37.81 -18.68 27.38
N SER A 372 -38.95 -18.79 26.70
CA SER A 372 -40.24 -19.09 27.33
C SER A 372 -40.19 -20.36 28.18
N GLY A 373 -40.30 -20.22 29.49
CA GLY A 373 -40.28 -21.33 30.46
C GLY A 373 -38.95 -21.51 31.22
N GLU A 374 -37.94 -20.69 30.94
CA GLU A 374 -36.70 -20.64 31.74
C GLU A 374 -36.70 -19.39 32.62
N ASN A 375 -36.44 -19.59 33.92
CA ASN A 375 -36.23 -18.53 34.91
C ASN A 375 -34.86 -18.72 35.58
N ASP A 376 -34.40 -17.71 36.31
CA ASP A 376 -33.08 -17.74 36.96
C ASP A 376 -32.92 -18.99 37.86
N ASP A 377 -34.00 -19.39 38.53
CA ASP A 377 -34.05 -20.58 39.39
C ASP A 377 -33.84 -21.89 38.64
N THR A 378 -34.43 -22.07 37.44
CA THR A 378 -34.21 -23.28 36.61
C THR A 378 -32.81 -23.35 36.01
N LEU A 379 -32.15 -22.21 35.83
CA LEU A 379 -30.75 -22.17 35.37
C LEU A 379 -29.77 -22.51 36.50
N GLU A 380 -30.07 -22.11 37.74
CA GLU A 380 -29.27 -22.47 38.91
C GLU A 380 -29.44 -23.96 39.30
N GLU A 381 -30.61 -24.55 39.07
CA GLU A 381 -30.79 -26.00 39.21
C GLU A 381 -29.97 -26.78 38.17
N LYS A 382 -29.88 -26.31 36.92
CA LYS A 382 -29.04 -26.91 35.86
C LYS A 382 -27.54 -26.71 36.09
N ARG A 383 -27.13 -25.85 37.02
CA ARG A 383 -25.73 -25.57 37.37
C ARG A 383 -25.16 -26.51 38.43
N LYS A 384 -26.01 -27.18 39.19
CA LYS A 384 -25.61 -28.28 40.10
C LYS A 384 -25.49 -29.58 39.31
#